data_AF-A0AA43JG51-F1
#
_entry.id   AF-A0AA43JG51-F1
#
_cell.length_a   1.000
_cell.length_b   1.000
_cell.length_c   1.000
_cell.angle_alpha   90.00
_cell.angle_beta   90.00
_cell.angle_gamma   90.00
#
_symmetry.space_group_name_H-M   'P 1'
#
loop_
_entity.id
_entity.type
_entity.pdbx_description
1 polymer ?
#
loop_
_entity_poly.entity_id
_entity_poly.type
_entity_poly.pdbx_seq_one_letter_code
_entity_poly.pdbx_strand_id
1 'polypeptide(L)' 'MNAERIEDDLPDEPVPVMQQLLDNPFLLLFLGIAMPTVLYIVWGVMEIVSLPIAK' A
#
# COMPACT_ATOMS: atom_id res chain seq x y z
N MET A 1 -16.22 -3.29 49.77
CA MET A 1 -15.67 -2.17 48.98
C MET A 1 -15.23 -2.75 47.66
N ASN A 2 -16.15 -2.85 46.70
CA ASN A 2 -15.84 -3.33 45.36
C ASN A 2 -15.29 -2.12 44.60
N ALA A 3 -14.01 -2.15 44.26
CA ALA A 3 -13.43 -1.15 43.37
C ALA A 3 -14.10 -1.32 42.01
N GLU A 4 -15.04 -0.42 41.74
CA GLU A 4 -15.65 -0.21 40.44
C GLU A 4 -14.51 -0.02 39.42
N ARG A 5 -14.38 -0.96 38.49
CA ARG A 5 -13.43 -0.81 37.36
C ARG A 5 -13.99 0.24 36.43
N ILE A 6 -13.70 1.51 36.70
CA ILE A 6 -13.99 2.61 35.78
C ILE A 6 -12.79 2.75 34.85
N GLU A 7 -12.69 1.87 33.85
CA GLU A 7 -11.69 2.02 32.77
C GLU A 7 -12.27 1.84 31.35
N ASP A 8 -13.53 1.41 31.18
CA ASP A 8 -14.02 0.95 29.86
C ASP A 8 -15.00 1.92 29.17
N ASP A 9 -14.67 3.20 28.99
CA ASP A 9 -15.51 4.06 28.11
C ASP A 9 -14.71 5.18 27.41
N LEU A 10 -13.45 4.92 27.07
CA LEU A 10 -12.75 5.76 26.09
C LEU A 10 -13.27 5.41 24.69
N PRO A 11 -13.79 6.37 23.91
CA PRO A 11 -14.26 6.08 22.56
C PRO A 11 -13.10 5.57 21.71
N ASP A 12 -13.29 4.45 21.01
CA ASP A 12 -12.32 3.92 20.05
C ASP A 12 -11.98 5.00 19.02
N GLU A 13 -10.74 5.48 19.05
CA GLU A 13 -10.25 6.42 18.05
C GLU A 13 -10.15 5.72 16.68
N PRO A 14 -10.63 6.35 15.59
CA PRO A 14 -10.58 5.75 14.27
C PRO A 14 -9.12 5.49 13.85
N VAL A 15 -8.84 4.23 13.48
CA VAL A 15 -7.48 3.81 13.07
C VAL A 15 -7.03 4.60 11.84
N PRO A 16 -5.85 5.27 11.88
CA PRO A 16 -5.33 6.03 10.76
C PRO A 16 -5.19 5.19 9.48
N VAL A 17 -5.55 5.76 8.32
CA VAL A 17 -5.52 5.05 7.01
C VAL A 17 -4.12 4.56 6.65
N MET A 18 -3.09 5.34 6.96
CA MET A 18 -1.71 4.94 6.72
C MET A 18 -1.32 3.70 7.54
N GLN A 19 -1.86 3.57 8.75
CA GLN A 19 -1.61 2.42 9.61
C GLN A 19 -2.29 1.17 9.06
N GLN A 20 -3.55 1.27 8.63
CA GLN A 20 -4.26 0.17 7.96
C GLN A 20 -3.54 -0.31 6.67
N LEU A 21 -2.89 0.61 5.95
CA LEU A 21 -2.10 0.28 4.75
C LEU A 21 -0.80 -0.47 5.09
N LEU A 22 -0.09 -0.02 6.13
CA LEU A 22 1.16 -0.64 6.59
C LEU A 22 0.94 -1.94 7.39
N ASP A 23 -0.22 -2.10 8.02
CA ASP A 23 -0.55 -3.28 8.83
C ASP A 23 -0.97 -4.49 7.96
N ASN A 24 -1.28 -4.28 6.67
CA ASN A 24 -1.64 -5.36 5.75
C ASN A 24 -0.42 -5.81 4.92
N PRO A 25 0.20 -6.96 5.26
CA PRO A 25 1.38 -7.44 4.55
C PRO A 25 1.13 -7.74 3.07
N PHE A 26 -0.11 -8.09 2.67
CA PHE A 26 -0.44 -8.31 1.27
C PHE A 26 -0.55 -7.00 0.48
N LEU A 27 -1.02 -5.92 1.09
CA LEU A 27 -1.02 -4.60 0.44
C LEU A 27 0.41 -4.10 0.24
N LEU A 28 1.29 -4.31 1.24
CA LEU A 28 2.71 -4.00 1.11
C LEU A 28 3.40 -4.85 0.06
N LEU A 29 3.11 -6.16 0.01
CA LEU A 29 3.66 -7.06 -1.01
C LEU A 29 3.15 -6.70 -2.40
N PHE A 30 1.86 -6.41 -2.54
CA PHE A 30 1.28 -5.96 -3.80
C PHE A 30 1.94 -4.67 -4.26
N LEU A 31 2.03 -3.65 -3.41
CA LEU A 31 2.68 -2.39 -3.76
C LEU A 31 4.17 -2.60 -4.10
N GLY A 32 4.86 -3.45 -3.34
CA GLY A 32 6.27 -3.76 -3.55
C GLY A 32 6.57 -4.42 -4.90
N ILE A 33 5.66 -5.24 -5.41
CA ILE A 33 5.82 -5.90 -6.73
C ILE A 33 5.19 -5.04 -7.83
N ALA A 34 3.99 -4.50 -7.61
CA ALA A 34 3.26 -3.73 -8.61
C ALA A 34 4.00 -2.46 -9.02
N MET A 35 4.64 -1.75 -8.08
CA MET A 35 5.40 -0.53 -8.38
C MET A 35 6.51 -0.77 -9.42
N PRO A 36 7.51 -1.65 -9.20
CA PRO A 36 8.53 -1.91 -10.21
C PRO A 36 7.93 -2.56 -11.45
N THR A 37 6.97 -3.48 -11.34
CA THR A 37 6.37 -4.12 -12.51
C THR A 37 5.73 -3.12 -13.47
N VAL A 38 4.89 -2.20 -12.97
CA VAL A 38 4.25 -1.18 -13.81
C VAL A 38 5.30 -0.23 -14.39
N LEU A 39 6.27 0.21 -13.58
CA LEU A 39 7.36 1.08 -14.04
C LEU A 39 8.15 0.44 -15.19
N TYR A 40 8.57 -0.82 -15.04
CA TYR A 40 9.34 -1.53 -16.06
C TYR A 40 8.51 -1.83 -17.31
N ILE A 41 7.22 -2.13 -17.17
CA ILE A 41 6.34 -2.32 -18.33
C ILE A 41 6.22 -1.02 -19.12
N VAL A 42 5.88 0.08 -18.45
CA VAL A 42 5.74 1.39 -19.12
C VAL A 42 7.06 1.80 -19.76
N TRP A 43 8.17 1.66 -19.04
CA TRP A 43 9.49 1.97 -19.58
C TRP A 43 9.83 1.09 -20.80
N GLY A 44 9.63 -0.22 -20.72
CA GLY A 44 9.87 -1.14 -21.84
C GLY A 44 8.99 -0.85 -23.06
N VAL A 45 7.72 -0.51 -22.85
CA VAL A 45 6.83 -0.08 -23.94
C VAL A 45 7.35 1.21 -24.59
N MET A 46 7.75 2.20 -23.78
CA MET A 46 8.34 3.44 -24.28
C MET A 46 9.62 3.20 -25.08
N GLU A 47 10.45 2.25 -24.65
CA GLU A 47 11.66 1.84 -25.38
C GLU A 47 11.31 1.21 -26.74
N ILE A 48 10.36 0.28 -26.77
CA ILE A 48 9.94 -0.41 -28.01
C ILE A 48 9.36 0.58 -29.03
N VAL A 49 8.48 1.50 -28.63
CA VAL A 49 7.87 2.47 -29.56
C VAL A 49 8.87 3.51 -30.08
N SER A 50 9.96 3.73 -29.36
CA SER A 50 11.02 4.66 -29.75
C SER A 50 12.01 4.05 -30.73
N LEU A 51 12.00 2.71 -30.92
CA LEU A 51 12.87 2.06 -31.88
C LEU A 51 12.43 2.39 -33.31
N PRO A 52 13.35 2.88 -34.16
CA PRO A 52 13.04 3.13 -35.56
C PRO A 52 12.77 1.80 -36.26
N ILE A 53 11.60 1.71 -36.91
CA ILE A 53 11.28 0.57 -37.77
C ILE A 53 12.21 0.65 -38.98
N ALA A 54 13.13 -0.31 -39.11
CA ALA A 54 14.07 -0.35 -40.23
C ALA A 54 13.31 -0.30 -41.56
N LYS A 55 13.81 0.52 -42.48
CA LYS A 55 13.22 0.76 -43.80
C LYS A 55 13.46 -0.40 -44.75
#